data_AF-A0ABD6C8S3-F1
#
_entry.id   AF-A0ABD6C8S3-F1
#
_cell.length_a   1.000
_cell.length_b   1.000
_cell.length_c   1.000
_cell.angle_alpha   90.00
_cell.angle_beta   90.00
_cell.angle_gamma   90.00
#
_symmetry.space_group_name_H-M   'P 1'
#
loop_
_entity.id
_entity.type
_entity.pdbx_description
1 polymer ?
#
loop_
_entity_poly.entity_id
_entity_poly.type
_entity_poly.pdbx_seq_one_letter_code
_entity_poly.pdbx_strand_id
1 'polypeptide(L)'
;MTQQRYSGQTPDAALEAFINGFCRANELDAKSYSYQDRSIESDPADHSADYKFSFSRIEESGRVVYRDYEGSISETQAGYEVRHWESSVRDTGRAPKPPGETPGRLRGRRPRDRRY
;
A
#
# COMPACT_ATOMS: atom_id res chain seq x y z
N MET A 1 -0.70 -11.83 -19.65
CA MET A 1 -0.22 -10.70 -18.84
C MET A 1 1.26 -10.56 -19.08
N THR A 2 1.71 -9.46 -19.67
CA THR A 2 3.12 -9.20 -19.98
C THR A 2 3.85 -8.94 -18.67
N GLN A 3 4.74 -9.84 -18.25
CA GLN A 3 5.71 -9.55 -17.18
C GLN A 3 6.61 -8.43 -17.69
N GLN A 4 6.35 -7.20 -17.26
CA GLN A 4 7.28 -6.10 -17.51
C GLN A 4 8.53 -6.39 -16.67
N ARG A 5 9.66 -6.56 -17.35
CA ARG A 5 10.95 -6.82 -16.74
C ARG A 5 11.62 -5.49 -16.43
N TYR A 6 11.96 -5.29 -15.17
CA TYR A 6 12.74 -4.14 -14.73
C TYR A 6 14.08 -4.64 -14.25
N SER A 7 15.15 -4.11 -14.84
CA SER A 7 16.51 -4.60 -14.61
C SER A 7 17.46 -3.48 -14.19
N GLY A 8 18.44 -3.82 -13.35
CA GLY A 8 19.48 -2.89 -12.91
C GLY A 8 20.79 -3.61 -12.61
N GLN A 9 21.89 -2.85 -12.51
CA GLN A 9 23.21 -3.41 -12.19
C GLN A 9 23.35 -3.79 -10.70
N THR A 10 22.45 -3.30 -9.85
CA THR A 10 22.34 -3.65 -8.43
C THR A 10 20.88 -3.93 -8.07
N PRO A 11 20.59 -4.60 -6.95
CA PRO A 11 19.21 -4.80 -6.50
C PRO A 11 18.44 -3.49 -6.34
N ASP A 12 19.09 -2.47 -5.78
CA ASP A 12 18.49 -1.14 -5.62
C ASP A 12 18.23 -0.46 -6.98
N ALA A 13 19.15 -0.55 -7.93
CA ALA A 13 18.94 0.00 -9.28
C ALA A 13 17.81 -0.72 -10.03
N ALA A 14 17.65 -2.04 -9.83
CA ALA A 14 16.55 -2.79 -10.41
C ALA A 14 15.21 -2.38 -9.79
N LEU A 15 15.18 -2.17 -8.46
CA LEU A 15 14.01 -1.67 -7.75
C LEU A 15 13.63 -0.24 -8.16
N GLU A 16 14.62 0.64 -8.34
CA GLU A 16 14.43 1.98 -8.89
C GLU A 16 13.84 1.94 -10.31
N ALA A 17 14.34 1.05 -11.17
CA ALA A 17 13.78 0.86 -12.51
C ALA A 17 12.31 0.42 -12.44
N PHE A 18 11.95 -0.45 -11.49
CA PHE A 18 10.55 -0.83 -11.24
C PHE A 18 9.70 0.34 -10.76
N ILE A 19 10.17 1.12 -9.79
CA ILE A 19 9.42 2.28 -9.28
C ILE A 19 9.20 3.32 -10.39
N ASN A 20 10.24 3.64 -11.16
CA ASN A 20 10.13 4.62 -12.24
C ASN A 20 9.31 4.09 -13.43
N GLY A 21 9.47 2.83 -13.81
CA GLY A 21 8.84 2.25 -15.00
C GLY A 21 7.41 1.75 -14.76
N PHE A 22 7.08 1.27 -13.55
CA PHE A 22 5.75 0.80 -13.20
C PHE A 22 4.99 1.81 -12.36
N CYS A 23 5.56 2.21 -11.21
CA CYS A 23 4.80 2.98 -10.22
C CYS A 23 4.54 4.41 -10.71
N ARG A 24 5.58 5.12 -11.15
CA ARG A 24 5.46 6.49 -11.67
C ARG A 24 4.69 6.58 -12.99
N ALA A 25 4.80 5.57 -13.85
CA ALA A 25 4.00 5.51 -15.08
C ALA A 25 2.49 5.42 -14.83
N ASN A 26 2.09 4.99 -13.62
CA ASN A 26 0.70 4.90 -13.19
C ASN A 26 0.30 6.03 -12.21
N GLU A 27 1.13 7.06 -12.06
CA GLU A 27 0.79 8.26 -11.29
C GLU A 27 -0.14 9.17 -12.11
N LEU A 28 -1.04 9.84 -11.39
CA LEU A 28 -2.00 10.80 -11.92
C LEU A 28 -1.67 12.19 -11.38
N ASP A 29 -1.57 13.20 -12.24
CA ASP A 29 -1.18 14.58 -11.87
C ASP A 29 -2.02 15.20 -10.75
N ALA A 30 -3.28 14.77 -10.59
CA ALA A 30 -4.19 15.26 -9.56
C ALA A 30 -3.95 14.68 -8.15
N LYS A 31 -2.91 13.86 -7.96
CA LYS A 31 -2.54 13.30 -6.66
C LYS A 31 -1.07 13.57 -6.34
N SER A 32 -0.75 13.63 -5.05
CA SER A 32 0.62 13.60 -4.57
C SER A 32 1.03 12.16 -4.26
N TYR A 33 2.25 11.80 -4.61
CA TYR A 33 2.81 10.47 -4.38
C TYR A 33 4.07 10.55 -3.53
N SER A 34 4.18 9.69 -2.53
CA SER A 34 5.42 9.49 -1.78
C SER A 34 5.71 8.00 -1.62
N TYR A 35 6.99 7.66 -1.43
CA TYR A 35 7.48 6.30 -1.34
C TYR A 35 8.22 6.15 -0.02
N GLN A 36 7.87 5.16 0.79
CA GLN A 36 8.46 4.93 2.11
C GLN A 36 8.62 3.45 2.42
N ASP A 37 9.24 3.15 3.56
CA ASP A 37 9.46 1.79 4.06
C ASP A 37 10.15 0.88 3.04
N ARG A 38 11.05 1.44 2.23
CA ARG A 38 11.83 0.66 1.27
C ARG A 38 12.74 -0.28 2.03
N SER A 39 12.57 -1.57 1.81
CA SER A 39 13.45 -2.62 2.28
C SER A 39 13.86 -3.54 1.13
N ILE A 40 15.11 -3.98 1.16
CA ILE A 40 15.64 -5.05 0.30
C ILE A 40 16.38 -5.99 1.24
N GLU A 41 15.89 -7.22 1.36
CA GLU A 41 16.43 -8.24 2.24
C GLU A 41 16.83 -9.46 1.41
N SER A 42 18.01 -10.01 1.64
CA SER A 42 18.37 -11.29 1.04
C SER A 42 17.51 -12.39 1.66
N ASP A 43 16.78 -13.14 0.84
CA ASP A 43 15.97 -14.26 1.33
C ASP A 43 16.59 -15.60 0.91
N PRO A 44 17.35 -16.26 1.81
CA PRO A 44 17.95 -17.56 1.50
C PRO A 44 16.91 -18.70 1.42
N ALA A 45 15.66 -18.48 1.80
CA ALA A 45 14.61 -19.50 1.79
C ALA A 45 13.90 -19.63 0.43
N ASP A 46 14.00 -18.62 -0.43
CA ASP A 46 13.45 -18.68 -1.79
C ASP A 46 14.55 -19.06 -2.78
N HIS A 47 14.61 -20.32 -3.16
CA HIS A 47 15.61 -20.84 -4.10
C HIS A 47 15.56 -20.21 -5.50
N SER A 48 14.61 -19.31 -5.77
CA SER A 48 14.45 -18.61 -7.04
C SER A 48 14.77 -17.11 -6.99
N ALA A 49 14.94 -16.53 -5.80
CA ALA A 49 15.09 -15.10 -5.59
C ALA A 49 16.27 -14.80 -4.66
N ASP A 50 17.20 -13.96 -5.10
CA ASP A 50 18.36 -13.57 -4.30
C ASP A 50 17.99 -12.53 -3.23
N TYR A 51 16.98 -11.70 -3.52
CA TYR A 51 16.45 -10.70 -2.60
C TYR A 51 14.93 -10.63 -2.66
N LYS A 52 14.32 -10.29 -1.53
CA LYS A 52 12.97 -9.78 -1.43
C LYS A 52 13.00 -8.27 -1.27
N PHE A 53 12.02 -7.60 -1.84
CA PHE A 53 11.83 -6.17 -1.62
C PHE A 53 10.42 -5.90 -1.13
N SER A 54 10.30 -4.82 -0.36
CA SER A 54 9.02 -4.25 0.05
C SER A 54 9.12 -2.74 0.05
N PHE A 55 8.04 -2.04 -0.32
CA PHE A 55 7.90 -0.61 -0.09
C PHE A 55 6.43 -0.19 -0.12
N SER A 56 6.13 0.96 0.46
CA SER A 56 4.79 1.55 0.47
C SER A 56 4.75 2.79 -0.41
N ARG A 57 3.78 2.85 -1.32
CA ARG A 57 3.42 4.06 -2.07
C ARG A 57 2.21 4.71 -1.43
N ILE A 58 2.36 5.96 -1.01
CA ILE A 58 1.26 6.78 -0.50
C ILE A 58 0.71 7.60 -1.66
N GLU A 59 -0.60 7.54 -1.87
CA GLU A 59 -1.33 8.37 -2.81
C GLU A 59 -2.25 9.33 -2.05
N GLU A 60 -2.08 10.64 -2.26
CA GLU A 60 -2.88 11.67 -1.59
C GLU A 60 -3.74 12.42 -2.60
N SER A 61 -5.07 12.29 -2.47
CA SER A 61 -6.04 13.04 -3.28
C SER A 61 -7.34 13.22 -2.51
N GLY A 62 -7.36 14.20 -1.59
CA GLY A 62 -8.46 14.40 -0.63
C GLY A 62 -8.63 13.28 0.42
N ARG A 63 -8.00 12.11 0.21
CA ARG A 63 -7.82 10.98 1.13
C ARG A 63 -6.43 10.39 0.90
N VAL A 64 -5.90 9.74 1.93
CA VAL A 64 -4.63 9.02 1.89
C VAL A 64 -4.89 7.55 1.60
N VAL A 65 -4.24 7.03 0.57
CA VAL A 65 -4.28 5.61 0.19
C VAL A 65 -2.86 5.06 0.24
N TYR A 66 -2.66 3.93 0.91
CA TYR A 66 -1.39 3.24 0.95
C TYR A 66 -1.45 2.04 0.01
N ARG A 67 -0.45 1.89 -0.85
CA ARG A 67 -0.23 0.69 -1.65
C ARG A 67 1.09 0.06 -1.26
N ASP A 68 1.01 -1.12 -0.66
CA ASP A 68 2.17 -1.91 -0.28
C ASP A 68 2.57 -2.77 -1.48
N TYR A 69 3.82 -2.67 -1.92
CA TYR A 69 4.41 -3.44 -2.99
C TYR A 69 5.40 -4.44 -2.42
N GLU A 70 5.28 -5.70 -2.82
CA GLU A 70 6.20 -6.76 -2.45
C GLU A 70 6.56 -7.60 -3.67
N GLY A 71 7.78 -8.13 -3.66
CA GLY A 71 8.27 -8.99 -4.73
C GLY A 71 9.68 -9.52 -4.46
N SER A 72 10.27 -10.09 -5.50
CA SER A 72 11.67 -10.51 -5.50
C SER A 72 12.51 -9.80 -6.54
N ILE A 73 13.81 -9.82 -6.27
CA ILE A 73 14.87 -9.48 -7.20
C ILE A 73 15.75 -10.72 -7.35
N SER A 74 15.92 -11.17 -8.60
CA SER A 74 16.81 -12.29 -8.93
C SER A 74 18.00 -11.79 -9.73
N GLU A 75 19.19 -12.30 -9.44
CA GLU A 75 20.38 -12.10 -10.25
C GLU A 75 20.26 -12.89 -11.56
N THR A 76 20.70 -12.25 -12.63
CA THR A 76 20.71 -12.76 -14.00
C THR A 76 22.07 -12.48 -14.62
N GLN A 77 22.36 -13.06 -15.78
CA GLN A 77 23.62 -12.82 -16.49
C GLN A 77 23.84 -11.35 -16.87
N ALA A 78 22.80 -10.51 -16.88
CA ALA A 78 22.87 -9.11 -17.27
C ALA A 78 22.77 -8.12 -16.08
N GLY A 79 22.65 -8.61 -14.84
CA GLY A 79 22.37 -7.82 -13.64
C GLY A 79 21.19 -8.40 -12.86
N TYR A 80 20.40 -7.56 -12.23
CA TYR A 80 19.29 -7.95 -11.36
C TYR A 80 17.94 -7.68 -12.04
N GLU A 81 16.96 -8.58 -11.90
CA GLU A 81 15.61 -8.47 -12.46
C GLU A 81 14.56 -8.47 -11.34
N VAL A 82 13.63 -7.51 -11.37
CA VAL A 82 12.49 -7.42 -10.43
C VAL A 82 11.31 -8.25 -10.93
N ARG A 83 10.76 -9.07 -10.04
CA ARG A 83 9.44 -9.70 -10.17
C ARG A 83 8.57 -9.26 -9.01
N HIS A 84 7.38 -8.73 -9.30
CA HIS A 84 6.41 -8.37 -8.28
C HIS A 84 5.13 -9.18 -8.51
N TRP A 85 4.41 -9.53 -7.45
CA TRP A 85 3.21 -10.38 -7.56
C TRP A 85 1.96 -9.80 -6.95
N GLU A 86 2.04 -8.89 -5.98
CA GLU A 86 0.83 -8.31 -5.40
C GLU A 86 1.09 -6.89 -4.88
N SER A 87 0.07 -6.05 -5.06
CA SER A 87 -0.02 -4.77 -4.37
C SER A 87 -1.21 -4.81 -3.43
N SER A 88 -0.99 -4.72 -2.12
CA SER A 88 -2.08 -4.57 -1.17
C SER A 88 -2.49 -3.10 -1.10
N VAL A 89 -3.79 -2.81 -1.15
CA VAL A 89 -4.30 -1.43 -1.05
C VAL A 89 -4.97 -1.24 0.31
N ARG A 90 -4.43 -0.32 1.12
CA ARG A 90 -5.03 0.12 2.39
C ARG A 90 -5.54 1.55 2.21
N ASP A 91 -6.85 1.69 2.07
CA ASP A 91 -7.51 3.00 2.10
C ASP A 91 -7.78 3.38 3.58
N THR A 92 -7.21 4.48 4.06
CA THR A 92 -7.49 4.95 5.43
C THR A 92 -8.85 5.64 5.53
N GLY A 93 -9.77 5.44 4.59
CA GLY A 93 -11.13 5.99 4.58
C GLY A 93 -12.06 5.49 5.68
N ARG A 94 -11.54 4.96 6.79
CA ARG A 94 -12.25 5.12 8.06
C ARG A 94 -12.17 6.60 8.40
N ALA A 95 -13.21 7.34 8.01
CA ALA A 95 -13.50 8.63 8.60
C ALA A 95 -13.27 8.52 10.12
N PRO A 96 -12.55 9.47 10.76
CA PRO A 96 -12.59 9.53 12.21
C PRO A 96 -14.07 9.55 12.60
N LYS A 97 -14.49 8.63 13.48
CA LYS A 97 -15.84 8.73 14.06
C LYS A 97 -15.98 10.18 14.52
N PRO A 98 -17.04 10.91 14.11
CA PRO A 98 -17.22 12.26 14.59
C PRO A 98 -17.17 12.25 16.12
N PRO A 99 -16.45 13.17 16.77
CA PRO A 99 -16.44 13.25 18.22
C PRO A 99 -17.82 13.71 18.66
N GLY A 100 -18.64 12.76 19.13
CA GLY A 100 -19.92 13.03 19.75
C GLY A 100 -21.11 12.47 18.98
N GLU A 101 -21.36 11.18 19.13
CA GLU A 101 -22.74 10.70 19.20
C GLU A 101 -23.01 10.30 20.64
N THR A 102 -23.43 11.30 21.42
CA THR A 102 -24.10 11.12 22.71
C THR A 102 -25.15 10.02 22.56
N PRO A 103 -25.22 9.00 23.44
CA PRO A 103 -26.28 8.01 23.37
C PRO A 103 -27.63 8.73 23.37
N GLY A 104 -28.41 8.44 22.34
CA GLY A 104 -29.64 9.14 22.01
C GLY A 104 -30.53 9.37 23.23
N ARG A 105 -31.06 10.60 23.29
CA ARG A 105 -32.18 10.99 24.16
C ARG A 105 -33.22 9.86 24.23
N LEU A 106 -33.37 9.26 25.40
CA LEU A 106 -34.54 8.46 25.77
C LEU A 106 -35.78 9.36 25.73
N ARG A 107 -36.38 9.50 24.54
CA ARG A 107 -37.74 10.02 24.42
C ARG A 107 -38.71 8.91 24.83
N GLY A 108 -39.24 9.05 26.04
CA GLY A 108 -40.63 8.70 26.31
C GLY A 108 -40.85 7.62 27.36
N ARG A 109 -41.14 8.05 28.59
CA ARG A 109 -42.32 7.55 29.34
C ARG A 109 -42.94 8.71 30.13
N ARG A 110 -44.14 9.11 29.72
CA ARG A 110 -45.08 9.85 30.58
C ARG A 110 -45.44 8.95 31.77
N PRO A 111 -45.50 9.44 33.01
CA PRO A 111 -46.13 8.69 34.09
C PRO A 111 -47.63 8.58 33.77
N ARG A 112 -48.12 7.35 33.62
CA ARG A 112 -49.55 7.10 33.50
C ARG A 112 -50.08 6.98 34.92
N ASP A 113 -50.68 8.06 35.38
CA ASP A 113 -51.53 8.14 36.56
C ASP A 113 -52.53 6.96 36.53
N ARG A 114 -52.54 6.16 37.59
CA ARG A 114 -53.57 5.14 37.79
C ARG A 114 -53.99 5.16 39.25
N ARG A 115 -55.05 5.94 39.51
CA ARG A 115 -55.97 5.77 40.63
C ARG A 115 -56.40 4.31 40.73
N TYR A 116 -56.32 3.73 41.92
CA TYR A 116 -57.38 2.99 42.62
C TYR A 116 -57.03 2.94 44.10
#